data_AF-A0A1V1W7V6-F1
#
_entry.id   AF-A0A1V1W7V6-F1
#
_cell.length_a   1.000
_cell.length_b   1.000
_cell.length_c   1.000
_cell.angle_alpha   90.00
_cell.angle_beta   90.00
_cell.angle_gamma   90.00
#
_symmetry.space_group_name_H-M   'P 1'
#
loop_
_entity.id
_entity.type
_entity.pdbx_description
1 polymer ?
#
loop_
_entity_poly.entity_id
_entity_poly.type
_entity_poly.pdbx_seq_one_letter_code
_entity_poly.pdbx_strand_id
1 'polypeptide(L)'
;MTDTSTTSSRKHTAGALDIRNIIGGLIGVYGVILTLMGIFGDKEGDKTGGVNANLWAGIVMIVIGAGFLIWARLRPVVVAVPDEPADGQDSAG
;
A
#
# COMPACT_ATOMS: atom_id res chain seq x y z
N MET A 1 -2.95 -43.40 23.27
CA MET A 1 -3.91 -42.30 23.02
C MET A 1 -3.13 -41.24 22.27
N THR A 2 -3.36 -41.08 20.96
CA THR A 2 -2.61 -40.15 20.10
C THR A 2 -3.33 -38.81 20.07
N ASP A 3 -2.82 -37.82 20.79
CA ASP A 3 -3.30 -36.44 20.68
C ASP A 3 -2.61 -35.78 19.48
N THR A 4 -3.27 -35.82 18.34
CA THR A 4 -2.89 -35.08 17.13
C THR A 4 -3.22 -33.61 17.34
N SER A 5 -2.30 -32.86 17.95
CA SER A 5 -2.36 -31.40 18.01
C SER A 5 -2.21 -30.83 16.60
N THR A 6 -3.32 -30.45 15.98
CA THR A 6 -3.33 -29.72 14.71
C THR A 6 -2.86 -28.29 14.97
N THR A 7 -1.56 -28.03 14.84
CA THR A 7 -1.00 -26.68 14.89
C THR A 7 -1.39 -25.94 13.61
N SER A 8 -2.47 -25.16 13.68
CA SER A 8 -2.91 -24.27 12.61
C SER A 8 -1.83 -23.20 12.35
N SER A 9 -1.15 -23.30 11.21
CA SER A 9 -0.23 -22.29 10.68
C SER A 9 -0.93 -20.92 10.63
N ARG A 10 -0.56 -20.00 11.53
CA ARG A 10 -1.13 -18.65 11.58
C ARG A 10 -0.36 -17.78 10.58
N LYS A 11 -0.83 -17.75 9.34
CA LYS A 11 -0.27 -16.96 8.24
C LYS A 11 -0.30 -15.47 8.60
N HIS A 12 0.81 -14.94 9.13
CA HIS A 12 0.88 -13.53 9.50
C HIS A 12 1.28 -12.71 8.26
N THR A 13 0.29 -12.07 7.65
CA THR A 13 0.50 -11.18 6.51
C THR A 13 1.29 -9.95 6.95
N ALA A 14 2.61 -9.96 6.76
CA ALA A 14 3.42 -8.74 6.86
C ALA A 14 3.03 -7.68 5.77
N GLY A 15 2.17 -8.06 4.82
CA GLY A 15 1.73 -7.26 3.67
C GLY A 15 0.82 -6.07 3.98
N ALA A 16 0.39 -5.85 5.23
CA ALA A 16 -0.33 -4.62 5.59
C ALA A 16 0.55 -3.36 5.48
N LEU A 17 1.89 -3.52 5.51
CA LEU A 17 2.89 -2.47 5.32
C LEU A 17 3.64 -2.62 3.97
N ASP A 18 2.96 -3.07 2.90
CA ASP A 18 3.56 -2.98 1.56
C ASP A 18 3.73 -1.50 1.17
N ILE A 19 4.97 -1.11 0.89
CA ILE A 19 5.34 0.26 0.51
C ILE A 19 4.55 0.77 -0.70
N ARG A 20 4.11 -0.12 -1.60
CA ARG A 20 3.29 0.26 -2.78
C ARG A 20 1.91 0.75 -2.36
N ASN A 21 1.35 0.17 -1.31
CA ASN A 21 0.05 0.55 -0.77
C ASN A 21 0.16 1.87 -0.01
N ILE A 22 1.24 2.08 0.73
CA ILE A 22 1.53 3.35 1.44
C ILE A 22 1.75 4.48 0.42
N ILE A 23 2.67 4.30 -0.53
CA ILE A 23 2.99 5.31 -1.55
C ILE A 23 1.77 5.58 -2.44
N GLY A 24 1.10 4.53 -2.91
CA GLY A 24 -0.08 4.65 -3.76
C GLY A 24 -1.24 5.37 -3.06
N GLY A 25 -1.48 5.04 -1.79
CA GLY A 25 -2.48 5.72 -0.96
C GLY A 25 -2.15 7.19 -0.73
N LEU A 26 -0.90 7.49 -0.36
CA LEU A 26 -0.46 8.87 -0.10
C LEU A 26 -0.58 9.73 -1.37
N ILE A 27 -0.06 9.25 -2.50
CA ILE A 27 -0.17 9.92 -3.80
C ILE A 27 -1.64 10.10 -4.20
N GLY A 28 -2.48 9.07 -4.01
CA GLY A 28 -3.91 9.15 -4.31
C GLY A 28 -4.62 10.22 -3.50
N VAL A 29 -4.39 10.27 -2.18
CA VAL A 29 -4.99 11.29 -1.29
C VAL A 29 -4.55 12.70 -1.70
N TYR A 30 -3.25 12.92 -1.93
CA TYR A 30 -2.75 14.22 -2.40
C TYR A 30 -3.31 14.60 -3.77
N GLY A 31 -3.40 13.64 -4.70
CA GLY A 31 -4.00 13.86 -6.02
C GLY A 31 -5.46 14.29 -5.94
N VAL A 32 -6.25 13.68 -5.04
CA VAL A 32 -7.64 14.09 -4.78
C VAL A 32 -7.67 15.51 -4.22
N ILE A 33 -6.85 15.83 -3.20
CA ILE A 33 -6.80 17.17 -2.61
C ILE A 33 -6.46 18.23 -3.68
N LEU A 34 -5.45 17.98 -4.51
CA LEU A 34 -5.04 18.90 -5.57
C LEU A 34 -6.10 19.05 -6.67
N THR A 35 -6.79 17.96 -7.01
CA THR A 35 -7.90 18.01 -7.97
C THR A 35 -9.05 18.85 -7.41
N LEU A 36 -9.42 18.65 -6.14
CA LEU A 36 -10.43 19.45 -5.46
C LEU A 36 -10.03 20.92 -5.39
N MET A 37 -8.77 21.22 -5.06
CA MET A 37 -8.24 22.59 -5.08
C MET A 37 -8.25 23.19 -6.50
N GLY A 38 -8.01 22.38 -7.53
CA GLY A 38 -8.09 22.82 -8.92
C GLY A 38 -9.52 23.09 -9.42
N ILE A 39 -10.52 22.38 -8.88
CA ILE A 39 -11.95 22.54 -9.22
C ILE A 39 -12.59 23.68 -8.42
N PHE A 40 -12.35 23.71 -7.10
CA PHE A 40 -13.04 24.59 -6.16
C PHE A 40 -12.21 25.78 -5.69
N GLY A 41 -10.90 25.75 -5.88
CA GLY A 41 -10.04 26.88 -5.56
C GLY A 41 -10.30 28.05 -6.51
N ASP A 42 -10.39 29.25 -5.95
CA ASP A 42 -10.50 30.47 -6.72
C ASP A 42 -9.37 30.53 -7.76
N LYS A 43 -9.74 30.89 -8.99
CA LYS A 43 -8.78 31.16 -10.05
C LYS A 43 -8.02 32.45 -9.73
N GLU A 44 -7.08 32.41 -8.80
CA GLU A 44 -5.93 33.35 -8.80
C GLU A 44 -4.99 33.07 -10.01
N GLY A 45 -5.41 32.18 -10.92
CA GLY A 45 -4.75 31.76 -12.15
C GLY A 45 -4.53 32.84 -13.21
N ASP A 46 -4.85 34.11 -12.94
CA ASP A 46 -4.41 35.24 -13.79
C ASP A 46 -2.88 35.34 -13.89
N LYS A 47 -2.12 34.63 -13.04
CA LYS A 47 -0.66 34.53 -13.13
C LYS A 47 -0.15 33.27 -13.87
N THR A 48 -1.01 32.35 -14.30
CA THR A 48 -0.62 31.03 -14.84
C THR A 48 -1.01 30.79 -16.30
N GLY A 49 -1.48 31.81 -17.03
CA GLY A 49 -1.74 31.69 -18.47
C GLY A 49 -2.98 30.84 -18.82
N GLY A 50 -3.96 30.76 -17.91
CA GLY A 50 -5.27 30.14 -18.18
C GLY A 50 -5.37 28.63 -17.91
N VAL A 51 -4.28 27.94 -17.57
CA VAL A 51 -4.28 26.49 -17.27
C VAL A 51 -4.10 26.26 -15.77
N ASN A 52 -5.04 25.56 -15.13
CA ASN A 52 -5.00 25.27 -13.69
C ASN A 52 -3.97 24.16 -13.40
N ALA A 53 -2.79 24.56 -12.90
CA ALA A 53 -1.70 23.64 -12.58
C ALA A 53 -2.07 22.61 -11.51
N ASN A 54 -2.85 22.99 -10.49
CA ASN A 54 -3.30 22.08 -9.44
C ASN A 54 -4.23 20.99 -9.99
N LEU A 55 -5.10 21.34 -10.94
CA LEU A 55 -5.98 20.38 -11.59
C LEU A 55 -5.19 19.34 -12.40
N TRP A 56 -4.24 19.80 -13.22
CA TRP A 56 -3.39 18.91 -14.02
C TRP A 56 -2.51 18.02 -13.15
N ALA A 57 -1.86 18.60 -12.13
CA ALA A 57 -1.05 17.85 -11.18
C ALA A 57 -1.88 16.82 -10.40
N GLY A 58 -3.08 17.22 -9.96
CA GLY A 58 -4.03 16.33 -9.27
C GLY A 58 -4.45 15.14 -10.12
N ILE A 59 -4.83 15.36 -11.38
CA ILE A 59 -5.21 14.29 -12.32
C ILE A 59 -4.06 13.31 -12.55
N VAL A 60 -2.85 13.82 -12.82
CA VAL A 60 -1.66 12.97 -13.02
C VAL A 60 -1.37 12.13 -11.77
N MET A 61 -1.44 12.73 -10.58
CA MET A 61 -1.27 12.01 -9.32
C MET A 61 -2.33 10.93 -9.10
N ILE A 62 -3.60 11.20 -9.43
CA ILE A 62 -4.67 10.20 -9.32
C ILE A 62 -4.37 8.99 -10.23
N VAL A 63 -3.97 9.22 -11.48
CA VAL A 63 -3.64 8.14 -12.42
C VAL A 63 -2.48 7.28 -11.89
N ILE A 64 -1.41 7.93 -11.41
CA ILE A 64 -0.24 7.23 -10.86
C ILE A 64 -0.61 6.46 -9.58
N GLY A 65 -1.33 7.10 -8.65
CA GLY A 65 -1.78 6.50 -7.40
C GLY A 65 -2.68 5.28 -7.64
N ALA A 66 -3.64 5.39 -8.57
CA ALA A 66 -4.48 4.26 -8.99
C ALA A 66 -3.66 3.11 -9.58
N GLY A 67 -2.67 3.43 -10.42
CA GLY A 67 -1.74 2.43 -10.96
C GLY A 67 -0.99 1.66 -9.86
N PHE A 68 -0.47 2.36 -8.85
CA PHE A 68 0.21 1.75 -7.71
C PHE A 68 -0.73 0.86 -6.88
N LEU A 69 -1.95 1.31 -6.60
CA LEU A 69 -2.93 0.53 -5.84
C LEU A 69 -3.37 -0.73 -6.61
N ILE A 70 -3.62 -0.61 -7.91
CA ILE A 70 -3.94 -1.75 -8.78
C ILE A 70 -2.77 -2.74 -8.79
N TRP A 71 -1.54 -2.25 -8.94
CA TRP A 71 -0.35 -3.11 -8.98
C TRP A 71 -0.08 -3.81 -7.63
N ALA A 72 -0.23 -3.09 -6.51
CA ALA A 72 -0.15 -3.66 -5.17
C ALA A 72 -1.19 -4.79 -4.99
N ARG A 73 -2.41 -4.57 -5.50
CA ARG A 73 -3.49 -5.55 -5.42
C ARG A 73 -3.28 -6.78 -6.30
N LEU A 74 -2.59 -6.63 -7.43
CA LEU A 74 -2.23 -7.71 -8.35
C LEU A 74 -1.02 -8.54 -7.88
N ARG A 75 -0.08 -7.93 -7.13
CA ARG A 75 1.11 -8.61 -6.61
C ARG A 75 1.23 -8.49 -5.08
N PRO A 76 0.37 -9.18 -4.32
CA PRO A 76 0.43 -9.18 -2.86
C PRO A 76 1.73 -9.81 -2.37
N VAL A 77 2.48 -9.10 -1.53
CA VAL A 77 3.69 -9.62 -0.88
C VAL A 77 3.27 -10.57 0.25
N VAL A 78 3.44 -11.87 0.02
CA VAL A 78 3.24 -12.90 1.04
C VAL A 78 4.61 -13.24 1.62
N VAL A 79 4.87 -12.78 2.85
CA VAL A 79 6.04 -13.23 3.61
C VAL A 79 5.67 -14.57 4.23
N ALA A 80 6.37 -15.63 3.84
CA ALA A 80 6.30 -16.90 4.55
C ALA A 80 7.12 -16.77 5.83
N VAL A 81 6.49 -16.96 6.99
CA VAL A 81 7.23 -17.08 8.26
C VAL A 81 7.96 -18.43 8.18
N PRO A 82 9.30 -18.47 8.32
CA PRO A 82 10.01 -19.73 8.41
C PRO A 82 9.46 -20.49 9.62
N ASP A 83 9.06 -21.75 9.43
CA ASP A 83 8.79 -22.65 10.55
C ASP A 83 10.09 -22.71 11.36
N GLU A 84 10.08 -22.19 12.59
CA GLU A 84 11.19 -22.37 13.52
C GLU A 84 11.47 -23.88 13.61
N PRO A 85 12.67 -24.36 13.24
CA PRO A 85 13.00 -25.75 13.47
C PRO A 85 12.90 -25.96 14.97
N ALA A 86 12.03 -26.89 15.37
CA ALA A 86 11.95 -27.34 16.74
C ALA A 86 13.34 -27.89 17.10
N ASP A 87 14.14 -27.08 17.79
CA ASP A 87 15.42 -27.48 18.34
C ASP A 87 15.13 -28.43 19.50
N GLY A 88 14.95 -29.69 19.13
CA GLY A 88 14.82 -30.82 20.00
C GLY A 88 15.89 -31.81 19.63
N GLN A 89 17.12 -31.60 20.10
CA GLN A 89 18.06 -32.70 20.22
C GLN A 89 19.09 -32.46 21.35
N ASP A 90 18.85 -33.21 22.43
CA ASP A 90 19.85 -33.95 23.22
C ASP A 90 20.80 -33.20 24.16
N SER A 91 20.48 -33.24 25.46
CA SER A 91 21.46 -33.48 26.55
C SER A 91 20.75 -33.92 27.84
N ALA A 92 20.24 -35.15 27.84
CA ALA A 92 20.02 -35.93 29.06
C ALA A 92 20.58 -37.34 28.79
N GLY A 93 21.76 -37.60 29.34
CA GLY A 93 22.48 -38.86 29.31
C GLY A 93 23.67 -38.79 30.22
#